data_AF-X0YVN5-F1
#
_entry.id   AF-X0YVN5-F1
#
_cell.length_a   1.000
_cell.length_b   1.000
_cell.length_c   1.000
_cell.angle_alpha   90.00
_cell.angle_beta   90.00
_cell.angle_gamma   90.00
#
_symmetry.space_group_name_H-M   'P 1'
#
loop_
_entity.id
_entity.type
_entity.pdbx_description
1 polymer ?
#
loop_
_entity_poly.entity_id
_entity_poly.type
_entity_poly.pdbx_seq_one_letter_code
_entity_poly.pdbx_strand_id
1 'polypeptide(L)'
;MALGVSLTVLLSSACQKKPAQASTETTIAIMTTADLQSCITPYTVDDDGKQVTVGGLERIASAARKIRSQVDGALLLSSGDDLIPPLFSIFHGEPEMRGMSLAGYDIVTPGNHEFDIGAETYKDAL
;
A
#
# COMPACT_ATOMS: atom_id res chain seq x y z
N MET A 1 -63.97 32.68 48.59
CA MET A 1 -63.30 31.47 48.05
C MET A 1 -63.61 31.45 46.56
N ALA A 2 -62.69 31.48 45.60
CA ALA A 2 -61.30 31.06 45.56
C ALA A 2 -60.46 32.00 44.68
N LEU A 3 -59.19 32.21 45.03
CA LEU A 3 -58.21 32.95 44.22
C LEU A 3 -57.58 31.98 43.22
N GLY A 4 -57.72 32.24 41.91
CA GLY A 4 -57.06 31.48 40.85
C GLY A 4 -55.66 32.02 40.59
N VAL A 5 -54.64 31.17 40.72
CA VAL A 5 -53.26 31.47 40.31
C VAL A 5 -53.04 30.86 38.93
N SER A 6 -52.81 31.69 37.92
CA SER A 6 -52.43 31.24 36.58
C SER A 6 -50.91 31.15 36.49
N LEU A 7 -50.37 29.95 36.32
CA LEU A 7 -48.94 29.69 36.15
C LEU A 7 -48.61 29.59 34.65
N THR A 8 -48.06 30.66 34.09
CA THR A 8 -47.61 30.69 32.69
C THR A 8 -46.25 30.01 32.58
N VAL A 9 -46.21 28.80 32.00
CA VAL A 9 -44.96 28.12 31.67
C VAL A 9 -44.43 28.66 30.34
N LEU A 10 -43.34 29.43 30.39
CA LEU A 10 -42.58 29.85 29.20
C LEU A 10 -41.72 28.67 28.73
N LEU A 11 -42.18 27.92 27.72
CA LEU A 11 -41.32 27.00 26.96
C LEU A 11 -40.40 27.82 26.06
N SER A 12 -39.21 28.14 26.55
CA SER A 12 -38.12 28.57 25.68
C SER A 12 -37.59 27.36 24.91
N SER A 13 -38.03 27.19 23.66
CA SER A 13 -37.37 26.30 22.70
C SER A 13 -35.97 26.84 22.40
N ALA A 14 -35.01 26.50 23.26
CA ALA A 14 -33.59 26.66 22.97
C ALA A 14 -33.23 25.64 21.88
N CYS A 15 -32.99 26.13 20.68
CA CYS A 15 -32.45 25.35 19.58
C CYS A 15 -31.00 24.94 19.94
N GLN A 16 -30.83 23.78 20.57
CA GLN A 16 -29.51 23.22 20.81
C GLN A 16 -28.95 22.77 19.45
N LYS A 17 -28.04 23.58 18.88
CA LYS A 17 -27.20 23.13 17.77
C LYS A 17 -26.39 21.93 18.27
N LYS A 18 -26.77 20.73 17.81
CA LYS A 18 -25.94 19.52 17.98
C LYS A 18 -24.55 19.84 17.43
N PRO A 19 -23.47 19.74 18.21
CA PRO A 19 -22.14 19.99 17.69
C PRO A 19 -21.90 19.05 16.51
N ALA A 20 -21.50 19.62 15.38
CA ALA A 20 -21.08 18.84 14.23
C ALA A 20 -19.90 17.97 14.69
N GLN A 21 -20.05 16.65 14.58
CA GLN A 21 -18.99 15.72 14.91
C GLN A 21 -17.83 16.00 13.97
N ALA A 22 -16.67 16.37 14.53
CA ALA A 22 -15.47 16.62 13.74
C ALA A 22 -15.17 15.37 12.91
N SER A 23 -15.17 15.50 11.59
CA SER A 23 -14.73 14.44 10.70
C SER A 23 -13.24 14.26 10.91
N THR A 24 -12.82 13.11 11.42
CA THR A 24 -11.42 12.71 11.41
C THR A 24 -11.01 12.51 9.96
N GLU A 25 -10.10 13.33 9.44
CA GLU A 25 -9.49 13.08 8.14
C GLU A 25 -8.67 11.78 8.21
N THR A 26 -8.86 10.90 7.23
CA THR A 26 -8.13 9.63 7.11
C THR A 26 -7.18 9.75 5.92
N THR A 27 -5.89 9.56 6.16
CA THR A 27 -4.87 9.55 5.12
C THR A 27 -4.55 8.10 4.75
N ILE A 28 -4.71 7.78 3.46
CA ILE A 28 -4.34 6.48 2.90
C ILE A 28 -3.18 6.66 1.92
N ALA A 29 -2.14 5.84 2.03
CA ALA A 29 -1.05 5.80 1.06
C ALA A 29 -1.20 4.61 0.09
N ILE A 30 -1.05 4.87 -1.20
CA ILE A 30 -0.93 3.83 -2.23
C ILE A 30 0.49 3.90 -2.77
N MET A 31 1.25 2.84 -2.53
CA MET A 31 2.63 2.69 -2.99
C MET A 31 2.65 1.62 -4.06
N THR A 32 3.31 1.90 -5.18
CA THR A 32 3.30 1.01 -6.34
C THR A 32 4.72 0.76 -6.84
N THR A 33 4.99 -0.46 -7.27
CA THR A 33 6.10 -0.78 -8.17
C THR A 33 5.55 -1.38 -9.46
N ALA A 34 6.42 -1.44 -10.46
CA ALA A 34 6.21 -2.10 -11.73
C ALA A 34 7.58 -2.58 -12.20
N ASP A 35 7.62 -3.61 -13.04
CA ASP A 35 8.80 -3.97 -13.80
C ASP A 35 10.03 -4.20 -12.89
N LEU A 36 9.87 -4.92 -11.78
CA LEU A 36 11.04 -5.28 -10.96
C LEU A 36 12.03 -6.13 -11.76
N GLN A 37 11.55 -6.90 -12.76
CA GLN A 37 12.36 -7.68 -13.68
C GLN A 37 13.44 -8.50 -12.95
N SER A 38 13.03 -9.22 -11.90
CA SER A 38 13.88 -10.00 -10.99
C SER A 38 15.07 -9.24 -10.36
N CYS A 39 15.08 -7.90 -10.38
CA CYS A 39 16.09 -7.06 -9.72
C CYS A 39 15.80 -6.93 -8.21
N ILE A 40 15.86 -8.06 -7.51
CA ILE A 40 15.45 -8.18 -6.11
C ILE A 40 16.50 -7.68 -5.09
N THR A 41 17.75 -7.51 -5.54
CA THR A 41 18.86 -6.93 -4.75
C THR A 41 19.30 -5.59 -5.32
N PRO A 42 19.97 -4.73 -4.54
CA PRO A 42 20.51 -3.49 -5.06
C PRO A 42 21.48 -3.70 -6.20
N TYR A 43 21.44 -2.78 -7.15
CA TYR A 43 22.36 -2.73 -8.28
C TYR A 43 22.87 -1.31 -8.48
N THR A 44 23.97 -1.17 -9.22
CA THR A 44 24.57 0.12 -9.50
C THR A 44 24.21 0.57 -10.91
N VAL A 45 23.76 1.82 -11.04
CA VAL A 45 23.53 2.48 -12.32
C VAL A 45 24.45 3.69 -12.45
N ASP A 46 24.75 4.06 -13.70
CA ASP A 46 25.36 5.36 -14.00
C ASP A 46 24.26 6.42 -14.02
N ASP A 47 24.43 7.45 -13.21
CA ASP A 47 23.57 8.63 -13.14
C ASP A 47 24.45 9.86 -13.36
N ASP A 48 24.47 10.36 -14.60
CA ASP A 48 25.29 11.51 -15.03
C ASP A 48 26.79 11.34 -14.68
N GLY A 49 27.35 10.18 -14.99
CA GLY A 49 28.76 9.86 -14.72
C GLY A 49 29.06 9.48 -13.26
N LYS A 50 28.03 9.31 -12.41
CA LYS A 50 28.16 8.84 -11.03
C LYS A 50 27.55 7.48 -10.86
N GLN A 51 28.31 6.58 -10.23
CA GLN A 51 27.83 5.27 -9.83
C GLN A 51 26.92 5.41 -8.60
N VAL A 52 25.63 5.13 -8.76
CA VAL A 52 24.63 5.18 -7.67
C VAL A 52 23.97 3.83 -7.48
N THR A 53 23.75 3.45 -6.21
CA THR A 53 23.07 2.20 -5.85
C THR A 53 21.56 2.41 -5.75
N VAL A 54 20.80 1.65 -6.53
CA VAL A 54 19.34 1.72 -6.64
C VAL A 54 18.70 0.33 -6.50
N GLY A 55 17.37 0.26 -6.50
CA GLY A 55 16.62 -0.99 -6.42
C GLY A 55 16.71 -1.68 -5.06
N GLY A 56 16.42 -2.99 -5.04
CA GLY A 56 16.47 -3.85 -3.86
C GLY A 56 15.16 -3.90 -3.07
N LEU A 57 14.65 -5.11 -2.85
CA LEU A 57 13.43 -5.35 -2.08
C LEU A 57 13.56 -4.90 -0.62
N GLU A 58 14.76 -4.95 -0.04
CA GLU A 58 15.00 -4.49 1.33
C GLU A 58 14.87 -2.96 1.47
N ARG A 59 15.22 -2.22 0.42
CA ARG A 59 15.06 -0.76 0.36
C ARG A 59 13.61 -0.37 0.14
N ILE A 60 12.91 -1.10 -0.75
CA ILE A 60 11.44 -0.96 -0.92
C ILE A 60 10.73 -1.23 0.41
N ALA A 61 11.06 -2.33 1.08
CA ALA A 61 10.48 -2.68 2.38
C ALA A 61 10.72 -1.60 3.43
N SER A 62 11.93 -1.03 3.48
CA SER A 62 12.24 0.06 4.39
C SER A 62 11.46 1.34 4.10
N ALA A 63 11.31 1.71 2.83
CA ALA A 63 10.51 2.86 2.41
C ALA A 63 9.03 2.65 2.75
N ALA A 64 8.48 1.48 2.44
CA ALA A 64 7.10 1.12 2.71
C ALA A 64 6.79 1.14 4.21
N ARG A 65 7.67 0.59 5.07
CA ARG A 65 7.52 0.68 6.53
C ARG A 65 7.51 2.11 7.05
N LYS A 66 8.38 2.98 6.50
CA LYS A 66 8.40 4.39 6.88
C LYS A 66 7.09 5.07 6.53
N ILE A 67 6.59 4.89 5.31
CA ILE A 67 5.31 5.47 4.87
C ILE A 67 4.14 4.95 5.70
N ARG A 68 4.07 3.62 5.92
CA ARG A 68 3.06 2.98 6.78
C ARG A 68 2.99 3.60 8.19
N SER A 69 4.11 4.08 8.73
CA SER A 69 4.15 4.73 10.07
C SER A 69 3.60 6.16 10.09
N GLN A 70 3.31 6.77 8.94
CA GLN A 70 2.94 8.18 8.80
C GLN A 70 1.48 8.40 8.40
N VAL A 71 0.73 7.33 8.12
CA VAL A 71 -0.63 7.37 7.57
C VAL A 71 -1.55 6.38 8.29
N ASP A 72 -2.86 6.56 8.18
CA ASP A 72 -3.85 5.71 8.85
C ASP A 72 -4.01 4.33 8.18
N GLY A 73 -3.70 4.25 6.89
CA GLY A 73 -3.68 3.01 6.14
C GLY A 73 -2.77 3.10 4.92
N ALA A 74 -2.19 1.99 4.50
CA ALA A 74 -1.35 1.97 3.32
C ALA A 74 -1.36 0.61 2.62
N LEU A 75 -1.20 0.67 1.30
CA LEU A 75 -1.05 -0.50 0.44
C LEU A 75 0.25 -0.42 -0.35
N LEU A 76 0.99 -1.52 -0.43
CA LEU A 76 2.11 -1.74 -1.34
C LEU A 76 1.68 -2.71 -2.44
N LEU A 77 1.71 -2.25 -3.67
CA LEU A 77 1.18 -2.96 -4.84
C LEU A 77 2.30 -3.15 -5.88
N SER A 78 2.26 -4.25 -6.63
CA SER A 78 3.00 -4.37 -7.90
C SER A 78 2.05 -4.51 -9.08
N SER A 79 2.35 -3.83 -10.19
CA SER A 79 1.61 -3.95 -11.44
C SER A 79 2.11 -5.05 -12.38
N GLY A 80 3.12 -5.83 -11.99
CA GLY A 80 3.64 -6.98 -12.74
C GLY A 80 4.95 -6.73 -13.46
N ASP A 81 5.36 -7.72 -14.27
CA ASP A 81 6.70 -7.85 -14.85
C ASP A 81 7.80 -7.89 -13.77
N ASP A 82 7.52 -8.60 -12.68
CA ASP A 82 8.42 -8.79 -11.54
C ASP A 82 9.30 -10.03 -11.72
N LEU A 83 8.84 -11.03 -12.49
CA LEU A 83 9.52 -12.31 -12.71
C LEU A 83 10.08 -12.38 -14.15
N ILE A 84 11.40 -12.44 -14.29
CA ILE A 84 12.07 -12.56 -15.60
C ILE A 84 13.24 -13.57 -15.55
N PRO A 85 13.51 -14.31 -16.65
CA PRO A 85 14.73 -15.12 -16.77
C PRO A 85 16.02 -14.27 -16.66
N PRO A 86 17.13 -14.82 -16.14
CA PRO A 86 17.34 -16.22 -15.78
C PRO A 86 16.94 -16.58 -14.35
N LEU A 87 16.71 -15.60 -13.47
CA LEU A 87 16.42 -15.89 -12.06
C LEU A 87 15.10 -16.68 -11.95
N PHE A 88 14.07 -16.20 -12.64
CA PHE A 88 12.77 -16.86 -12.69
C PHE A 88 12.88 -18.28 -13.26
N SER A 89 13.67 -18.50 -14.32
CA SER A 89 13.79 -19.82 -14.94
C SER A 89 14.60 -20.83 -14.11
N ILE A 90 15.56 -20.37 -13.30
CA ILE A 90 16.40 -21.25 -12.46
C ILE A 90 15.67 -21.64 -11.17
N PHE A 91 14.96 -20.68 -10.55
CA PHE A 91 14.36 -20.87 -9.23
C PHE A 91 12.84 -20.92 -9.25
N HIS A 92 12.22 -20.88 -10.43
CA HIS A 92 10.78 -20.91 -10.64
C HIS A 92 10.03 -19.83 -9.82
N GLY A 93 10.67 -18.66 -9.63
CA GLY A 93 10.04 -17.47 -9.04
C GLY A 93 10.04 -17.44 -7.51
N GLU A 94 10.54 -18.48 -6.83
CA GLU A 94 10.59 -18.52 -5.36
C GLU A 94 11.35 -17.32 -4.75
N PRO A 95 12.56 -16.94 -5.24
CA PRO A 95 13.29 -15.79 -4.68
C PRO A 95 12.52 -14.48 -4.81
N GLU A 96 11.91 -14.24 -5.97
CA GLU A 96 11.13 -13.05 -6.27
C GLU A 96 9.88 -12.98 -5.38
N MET A 97 9.02 -14.00 -5.44
CA MET A 97 7.73 -14.02 -4.75
C MET A 97 7.88 -14.04 -3.23
N ARG A 98 8.86 -14.81 -2.72
CA ARG A 98 9.18 -14.82 -1.30
C ARG A 98 9.80 -13.50 -0.86
N GLY A 99 10.67 -12.92 -1.68
CA GLY A 99 11.24 -11.60 -1.43
C GLY A 99 10.16 -10.52 -1.32
N MET A 100 9.23 -10.47 -2.27
CA MET A 100 8.11 -9.52 -2.27
C MET A 100 7.20 -9.72 -1.06
N SER A 101 6.91 -10.97 -0.70
CA SER A 101 6.17 -11.31 0.52
C SER A 101 6.87 -10.77 1.78
N LEU A 102 8.19 -10.97 1.90
CA LEU A 102 8.99 -10.45 3.01
C LEU A 102 9.11 -8.91 2.99
N ALA A 103 9.07 -8.30 1.82
CA ALA A 103 9.09 -6.85 1.66
C ALA A 103 7.76 -6.19 2.07
N GLY A 104 6.68 -6.97 2.19
CA GLY A 104 5.36 -6.53 2.65
C GLY A 104 4.48 -5.98 1.54
N TYR A 105 4.56 -6.58 0.34
CA TYR A 105 3.58 -6.36 -0.73
C TYR A 105 2.22 -6.92 -0.31
N ASP A 106 1.16 -6.14 -0.53
CA ASP A 106 -0.22 -6.54 -0.26
C ASP A 106 -0.89 -7.18 -1.48
N ILE A 107 -0.58 -6.68 -2.68
CA ILE A 107 -1.14 -7.16 -3.94
C ILE A 107 -0.06 -7.13 -5.01
N VAL A 108 0.00 -8.18 -5.81
CA VAL A 108 0.79 -8.25 -7.04
C VAL A 108 -0.12 -8.72 -8.16
N THR A 109 0.07 -8.17 -9.36
CA THR A 109 -0.63 -8.63 -10.56
C THR A 109 0.38 -9.18 -11.56
N PRO A 110 0.04 -10.22 -12.34
CA PRO A 110 0.89 -10.62 -13.45
C PRO A 110 0.92 -9.53 -14.53
N GLY A 111 2.11 -9.29 -15.06
CA GLY A 111 2.35 -8.67 -16.36
C GLY A 111 2.47 -9.73 -17.46
N ASN A 112 3.18 -9.40 -18.55
CA ASN A 112 3.40 -10.35 -19.63
C ASN A 112 4.57 -11.31 -19.35
N HIS A 113 5.61 -10.85 -18.65
CA HIS A 113 6.84 -11.63 -18.44
C HIS A 113 6.66 -12.79 -17.46
N GLU A 114 5.67 -12.71 -16.57
CA GLU A 114 5.28 -13.84 -15.72
C GLU A 114 4.94 -15.10 -16.54
N PHE A 115 4.52 -14.96 -17.80
CA PHE A 115 4.15 -16.08 -18.66
C PHE A 115 5.25 -16.57 -19.61
N ASP A 116 6.46 -15.99 -19.57
CA ASP A 116 7.54 -16.28 -20.51
C ASP A 116 7.97 -17.76 -20.51
N ILE A 117 7.90 -18.42 -19.35
CA ILE A 117 8.23 -19.85 -19.18
C ILE A 117 6.98 -20.73 -18.96
N GLY A 118 5.82 -20.21 -19.36
CA GLY A 118 4.53 -20.91 -19.33
C GLY A 118 3.71 -20.64 -18.06
N ALA A 119 2.39 -20.66 -18.24
CA ALA A 119 1.43 -20.37 -17.17
C ALA A 119 1.47 -21.35 -15.99
N GLU A 120 1.83 -22.62 -16.22
CA GLU A 120 2.00 -23.58 -15.12
C GLU A 120 3.16 -23.20 -14.22
N THR A 121 4.31 -22.80 -14.80
CA THR A 121 5.46 -22.37 -14.02
C THR A 121 5.15 -21.11 -13.20
N TYR A 122 4.39 -20.16 -13.77
CA TYR A 122 3.93 -19.01 -13.02
C TYR A 122 2.98 -19.40 -11.89
N LYS A 123 2.04 -20.32 -12.14
CA LYS A 123 1.12 -20.83 -11.11
C LYS A 123 1.87 -21.44 -9.93
N ASP A 124 2.96 -22.15 -10.21
CA ASP A 124 3.79 -22.79 -9.19
C ASP A 124 4.64 -21.78 -8.38
N ALA A 125 4.81 -20.54 -8.88
CA ALA A 125 5.52 -19.47 -8.19
C ALA A 125 4.65 -18.73 -7.14
N LEU A 126 3.32 -18.81 -7.24
CA LEU A 126 2.35 -18.15 -6.34
C LEU A 126 2.22 -18.84 -4.99
#